data_AF-A0A2E9ASQ8-F1
#
_entry.id   AF-A0A2E9ASQ8-F1
#
_cell.length_a   1.000
_cell.length_b   1.000
_cell.length_c   1.000
_cell.angle_alpha   90.00
_cell.angle_beta   90.00
_cell.angle_gamma   90.00
#
_symmetry.space_group_name_H-M   'P 1'
#
loop_
_entity.id
_entity.type
_entity.pdbx_description
1 polymer ?
#
loop_
_entity_poly.entity_id
_entity_poly.type
_entity_poly.pdbx_seq_one_letter_code
_entity_poly.pdbx_strand_id
1 'polypeptide(L)'
;MENITMGVLALYALLGIALLTLWLRHQAVLRQRERMREKMGALQGDLSYTSQRLDLLSRGVDTVLSETPEVQGLLDAHKSLESAEDLLFQQGINISSNEAVAIATHAARTILSHYPGLADDNGNKEVVPGLLPLVERLDSILNESEMQSEDLELNGEEHRRM
;
A
#
# COMPACT_ATOMS: atom_id res chain seq x y z
N MET A 1 -18.80 -49.12 -61.92
CA MET A 1 -18.64 -47.67 -62.10
C MET A 1 -19.42 -46.87 -61.06
N GLU A 2 -20.62 -47.29 -60.62
CA GLU A 2 -21.43 -46.59 -59.58
C GLU A 2 -20.84 -46.55 -58.17
N ASN A 3 -20.18 -47.62 -57.70
CA ASN A 3 -19.64 -47.65 -56.33
C ASN A 3 -18.48 -46.65 -56.12
N ILE A 4 -17.75 -46.32 -57.19
CA ILE A 4 -16.61 -45.40 -57.15
C ILE A 4 -17.11 -43.95 -57.11
N THR A 5 -18.14 -43.60 -57.88
CA THR A 5 -18.72 -42.24 -57.89
C THR A 5 -19.40 -41.90 -56.56
N MET A 6 -20.06 -42.88 -55.93
CA MET A 6 -20.68 -42.70 -54.60
C MET A 6 -19.64 -42.52 -53.49
N GLY A 7 -18.52 -43.25 -53.54
CA GLY A 7 -17.42 -43.08 -52.58
C GLY A 7 -16.72 -41.72 -52.70
N VAL A 8 -16.53 -41.23 -53.93
CA VAL A 8 -15.94 -39.91 -54.18
C VAL A 8 -16.86 -38.79 -53.69
N LEU A 9 -18.18 -38.90 -53.92
CA LEU A 9 -19.17 -37.94 -53.40
C LEU A 9 -19.19 -37.91 -51.86
N ALA A 10 -19.12 -39.08 -51.21
CA ALA A 10 -19.07 -39.15 -49.75
C ALA A 10 -17.80 -38.50 -49.18
N LEU A 11 -16.65 -38.68 -49.84
CA LEU A 11 -15.38 -38.06 -49.43
C LEU A 11 -15.44 -36.53 -49.51
N TYR A 12 -16.00 -36.00 -50.61
CA TYR A 12 -16.18 -34.54 -50.75
C TYR A 12 -17.17 -33.97 -49.75
N ALA A 13 -18.25 -34.70 -49.43
CA ALA A 13 -19.20 -34.29 -48.40
C ALA A 13 -18.52 -34.19 -47.02
N LEU A 14 -17.71 -35.19 -46.66
CA LEU A 14 -16.98 -35.22 -45.38
C LEU A 14 -15.95 -34.09 -45.31
N LEU A 15 -15.23 -33.83 -46.41
CA LEU A 15 -14.27 -32.74 -46.51
C LEU A 15 -14.95 -31.35 -46.42
N GLY A 16 -16.14 -31.20 -47.01
CA GLY A 16 -16.95 -30.00 -46.89
C GLY A 16 -17.38 -29.72 -45.44
N ILE A 17 -17.82 -30.75 -44.71
CA ILE A 17 -18.20 -30.64 -43.29
C ILE A 17 -16.97 -30.25 -42.45
N ALA A 18 -15.81 -30.86 -42.69
CA ALA A 18 -14.58 -30.53 -41.98
C ALA A 18 -14.17 -29.06 -42.17
N LEU A 19 -14.21 -28.56 -43.41
CA LEU A 19 -13.94 -27.15 -43.71
C LEU A 19 -14.95 -26.21 -43.06
N LEU A 20 -16.23 -26.56 -43.07
CA LEU A 20 -17.29 -25.75 -42.46
C LEU A 20 -17.10 -25.62 -40.94
N THR A 21 -16.80 -26.73 -40.25
CA THR A 21 -16.57 -26.70 -38.80
C THR A 21 -15.33 -25.90 -38.43
N LEU A 22 -14.26 -25.99 -39.22
CA LEU A 22 -13.05 -25.19 -39.04
C LEU A 22 -13.34 -23.69 -39.24
N TRP A 23 -14.13 -23.36 -40.26
CA TRP A 23 -14.52 -21.98 -40.54
C TRP A 23 -15.38 -21.39 -39.41
N LEU A 24 -16.36 -22.13 -38.90
CA LEU A 24 -17.18 -21.72 -37.76
C LEU A 24 -16.33 -21.51 -36.49
N ARG A 25 -15.39 -22.42 -36.23
CA ARG A 25 -14.47 -22.30 -35.08
C ARG A 25 -13.57 -21.08 -35.23
N HIS A 26 -13.08 -20.80 -36.43
CA HIS A 26 -12.25 -19.63 -36.71
C HIS A 26 -13.02 -18.32 -36.50
N GLN A 27 -14.26 -18.24 -36.98
CA GLN A 27 -15.10 -17.05 -36.80
C GLN A 27 -15.48 -16.82 -35.33
N ALA A 28 -15.70 -17.91 -34.57
CA ALA A 28 -15.95 -17.84 -33.13
C ALA A 28 -14.74 -17.29 -32.36
N VAL A 29 -13.52 -17.72 -32.71
CA VAL A 29 -12.27 -17.24 -32.10
C VAL A 29 -12.06 -15.75 -32.40
N LEU A 30 -12.32 -15.28 -33.63
CA LEU A 30 -12.21 -13.86 -33.97
C LEU A 30 -13.18 -12.99 -33.16
N ARG A 31 -14.45 -13.39 -33.04
CA ARG A 31 -15.45 -12.68 -32.22
C ARG A 31 -15.12 -12.70 -30.71
N GLN A 32 -14.41 -13.72 -30.24
CA GLN A 32 -13.97 -13.78 -28.84
C GLN A 32 -12.79 -12.82 -28.60
N ARG A 33 -11.88 -12.68 -29.57
CA ARG A 33 -10.76 -11.74 -29.49
C ARG A 33 -11.22 -10.28 -29.54
N GLU A 34 -12.21 -9.95 -30.36
CA GLU A 34 -12.79 -8.58 -30.38
C GLU A 34 -13.42 -8.21 -29.03
N ARG A 35 -14.23 -9.11 -28.45
CA ARG A 35 -14.82 -8.89 -27.12
C ARG A 35 -13.79 -8.80 -26.00
N MET A 36 -12.70 -9.55 -26.09
CA MET A 36 -11.59 -9.46 -25.12
C MET A 36 -10.81 -8.15 -25.29
N ARG A 37 -10.63 -7.66 -26.52
CA ARG A 37 -9.94 -6.40 -26.82
C ARG A 37 -10.74 -5.20 -26.33
N GLU A 38 -12.06 -5.22 -26.49
CA GLU A 38 -12.96 -4.19 -25.97
C GLU A 38 -12.99 -4.18 -24.43
N LYS A 39 -13.07 -5.37 -23.80
CA LYS A 39 -12.97 -5.51 -22.34
C LYS A 39 -11.63 -5.06 -21.78
N MET A 40 -10.51 -5.38 -22.45
CA MET A 40 -9.18 -4.93 -22.05
C MET A 40 -9.04 -3.41 -22.22
N GLY A 41 -9.60 -2.81 -23.27
CA GLY A 41 -9.61 -1.37 -23.46
C GLY A 41 -10.41 -0.62 -22.38
N ALA A 42 -11.56 -1.15 -21.99
CA ALA A 42 -12.37 -0.60 -20.91
C ALA A 42 -11.68 -0.70 -19.54
N LEU A 43 -11.09 -1.86 -19.20
CA LEU A 43 -10.35 -2.05 -17.95
C LEU A 43 -9.08 -1.20 -17.88
N GLN A 44 -8.36 -1.03 -19.00
CA GLN A 44 -7.18 -0.17 -19.06
C GLN A 44 -7.55 1.31 -18.90
N GLY A 45 -8.70 1.74 -19.45
CA GLY A 45 -9.22 3.10 -19.25
C GLY A 45 -9.59 3.38 -17.79
N ASP A 46 -10.24 2.43 -17.12
CA ASP A 46 -10.67 2.58 -15.72
C ASP A 46 -9.47 2.56 -14.74
N LEU A 47 -8.48 1.70 -15.00
CA LEU A 47 -7.21 1.70 -14.26
C LEU A 47 -6.39 2.98 -14.47
N SER A 48 -6.38 3.51 -15.70
CA SER A 48 -5.72 4.78 -15.99
C SER A 48 -6.40 5.96 -15.30
N TYR A 49 -7.74 5.98 -15.25
CA TYR A 49 -8.52 7.03 -14.61
C TYR A 49 -8.35 7.01 -13.09
N THR A 50 -8.41 5.82 -12.48
CA THR A 50 -8.19 5.65 -11.04
C THR A 50 -6.75 5.97 -10.64
N SER A 51 -5.75 5.55 -11.42
CA SER A 51 -4.34 5.91 -11.19
C SER A 51 -4.11 7.41 -11.29
N GLN A 52 -4.68 8.10 -12.28
CA GLN A 52 -4.55 9.53 -12.44
C GLN A 52 -5.24 10.31 -11.31
N ARG A 53 -6.38 9.82 -10.82
CA ARG A 53 -7.06 10.41 -9.65
C ARG A 53 -6.26 10.21 -8.37
N LEU A 54 -5.57 9.08 -8.22
CA LEU A 54 -4.65 8.83 -7.11
C LEU A 54 -3.43 9.75 -7.19
N ASP A 55 -2.84 9.96 -8.37
CA ASP A 55 -1.72 10.90 -8.57
C ASP A 55 -2.13 12.34 -8.24
N LEU A 56 -3.34 12.75 -8.63
CA LEU A 56 -3.88 14.08 -8.30
C LEU A 56 -4.19 14.23 -6.81
N LEU A 57 -4.68 13.18 -6.14
CA LEU A 57 -4.90 13.20 -4.69
C LEU A 57 -3.58 13.20 -3.93
N SER A 58 -2.62 12.38 -4.34
CA SER A 58 -1.27 12.35 -3.75
C SER A 58 -0.60 13.71 -3.91
N ARG A 59 -0.61 14.28 -5.12
CA ARG A 59 -0.01 15.58 -5.39
C ARG A 59 -0.76 16.71 -4.69
N GLY A 60 -2.10 16.64 -4.59
CA GLY A 60 -2.92 17.60 -3.84
C GLY A 60 -2.65 17.58 -2.34
N VAL A 61 -2.58 16.38 -1.75
CA VAL A 61 -2.22 16.17 -0.34
C VAL A 61 -0.79 16.64 -0.08
N ASP A 62 0.17 16.30 -0.93
CA ASP A 62 1.56 16.76 -0.81
C ASP A 62 1.66 18.29 -0.91
N THR A 63 0.91 18.94 -1.83
CA THR A 63 0.93 20.40 -1.94
C THR A 63 0.32 21.10 -0.72
N VAL A 64 -0.80 20.59 -0.20
CA VAL A 64 -1.48 21.20 0.96
C VAL A 64 -0.71 20.94 2.26
N LEU A 65 -0.12 19.75 2.42
CA LEU A 65 0.73 19.44 3.57
C LEU A 65 2.12 20.09 3.48
N SER A 66 2.64 20.37 2.28
CA SER A 66 3.90 21.11 2.14
C SER A 66 3.84 22.54 2.65
N GLU A 67 2.66 23.16 2.67
CA GLU A 67 2.44 24.49 3.26
C GLU A 67 2.41 24.44 4.80
N THR A 68 2.32 23.24 5.41
CA THR A 68 2.24 23.06 6.87
C THR A 68 3.14 21.90 7.35
N PRO A 69 4.48 22.10 7.41
CA PRO A 69 5.43 21.05 7.78
C PRO A 69 5.19 20.46 9.19
N GLU A 70 4.59 21.23 10.09
CA GLU A 70 4.18 20.76 11.43
C GLU A 70 3.09 19.68 11.37
N VAL A 71 2.15 19.76 10.43
CA VAL A 71 1.06 18.77 10.30
C VAL A 71 1.58 17.47 9.70
N GLN A 72 2.54 17.55 8.78
CA GLN A 72 3.21 16.38 8.23
C GLN A 72 3.96 15.62 9.34
N GLY A 73 4.69 16.33 10.21
CA GLY A 73 5.37 15.73 11.36
C GLY A 73 4.42 15.03 12.33
N LEU A 74 3.27 15.64 12.64
CA LEU A 74 2.24 15.03 13.49
C LEU A 74 1.64 13.78 12.84
N LEU A 75 1.37 13.81 11.53
CA LEU A 75 0.78 12.70 10.80
C LEU A 75 1.75 11.52 10.69
N ASP A 76 3.02 11.79 10.41
CA ASP A 76 4.05 10.74 10.31
C ASP A 76 4.32 10.11 11.68
N ALA A 77 4.36 10.91 12.75
CA ALA A 77 4.40 10.41 14.12
C ALA A 77 3.15 9.56 14.48
N HIS A 78 1.96 10.01 14.08
CA HIS A 78 0.72 9.26 14.31
C HIS A 78 0.73 7.91 13.59
N LYS A 79 1.09 7.86 12.30
CA LYS A 79 1.21 6.62 11.52
C LYS A 79 2.25 5.67 12.10
N SER A 80 3.37 6.21 12.60
CA SER A 80 4.43 5.43 13.23
C SER A 80 3.95 4.79 14.53
N LEU A 81 3.19 5.53 15.35
CA LEU A 81 2.57 5.00 16.57
C LEU A 81 1.44 3.99 16.29
N GLU A 82 0.60 4.25 15.30
CA GLU A 82 -0.44 3.32 14.86
C GLU A 82 0.17 2.00 14.38
N SER A 83 1.21 2.07 13.56
CA SER A 83 1.94 0.88 13.13
C SER A 83 2.60 0.15 14.30
N ALA A 84 3.12 0.86 15.29
CA ALA A 84 3.71 0.24 16.48
C ALA A 84 2.65 -0.49 17.31
N GLU A 85 1.49 0.13 17.53
CA GLU A 85 0.37 -0.45 18.28
C GLU A 85 -0.20 -1.70 17.57
N ASP A 86 -0.38 -1.63 16.26
CA ASP A 86 -0.85 -2.76 15.46
C ASP A 86 0.10 -3.95 15.54
N LEU A 87 1.41 -3.70 15.40
CA LEU A 87 2.43 -4.74 15.49
C LEU A 87 2.49 -5.33 16.90
N LEU A 88 2.60 -4.50 17.92
CA LEU A 88 2.80 -4.93 19.32
C LEU A 88 1.57 -5.63 19.89
N PHE A 89 0.36 -5.19 19.57
CA PHE A 89 -0.85 -5.63 20.29
C PHE A 89 -1.89 -6.30 19.40
N GLN A 90 -2.03 -5.94 18.12
CA GLN A 90 -3.15 -6.43 17.30
C GLN A 90 -2.81 -7.64 16.42
N GLN A 91 -1.58 -7.76 15.93
CA GLN A 91 -1.25 -8.81 14.96
C GLN A 91 -1.16 -10.23 15.54
N GLY A 92 -1.23 -10.40 16.87
CA GLY A 92 -1.21 -11.72 17.52
C GLY A 92 0.07 -12.53 17.24
N ILE A 93 1.13 -11.86 16.79
CA ILE A 93 2.45 -12.42 16.57
C ILE A 93 3.18 -12.33 17.91
N ASN A 94 3.79 -13.42 18.37
CA ASN A 94 4.71 -13.37 19.50
C ASN A 94 5.97 -12.64 19.05
N ILE A 95 6.01 -11.33 19.27
CA ILE A 95 7.16 -10.48 18.98
C ILE A 95 8.21 -10.73 20.07
N SER A 96 9.48 -10.86 19.67
CA SER A 96 10.56 -10.96 20.64
C SER A 96 10.77 -9.61 21.35
N SER A 97 11.22 -9.63 22.60
CA SER A 97 11.47 -8.39 23.36
C SER A 97 12.38 -7.41 22.61
N ASN A 98 13.36 -7.90 21.83
CA ASN A 98 14.24 -7.06 21.02
C ASN A 98 13.51 -6.39 19.83
N GLU A 99 12.59 -7.11 19.18
CA GLU A 99 11.78 -6.53 18.10
C GLU A 99 10.78 -5.51 18.63
N ALA A 100 10.20 -5.74 19.81
CA ALA A 100 9.32 -4.77 20.46
C ALA A 100 10.06 -3.47 20.79
N VAL A 101 11.28 -3.58 21.34
CA VAL A 101 12.19 -2.45 21.57
C VAL A 101 12.49 -1.70 20.28
N ALA A 102 12.80 -2.40 19.18
CA ALA A 102 13.07 -1.75 17.90
C ALA A 102 11.83 -1.00 17.35
N ILE A 103 10.64 -1.58 17.46
CA ILE A 103 9.38 -0.97 17.01
C ILE A 103 9.08 0.30 17.81
N ALA A 104 9.16 0.24 19.14
CA ALA A 104 8.94 1.41 19.99
C ALA A 104 10.02 2.48 19.79
N THR A 105 11.28 2.08 19.59
CA THR A 105 12.39 3.01 19.30
C THR A 105 12.15 3.75 17.99
N HIS A 106 11.66 3.06 16.96
CA HIS A 106 11.31 3.69 15.70
C HIS A 106 10.21 4.75 15.88
N ALA A 107 9.14 4.43 16.62
CA ALA A 107 8.07 5.38 16.93
C ALA A 107 8.60 6.60 17.71
N ALA A 108 9.40 6.37 18.75
CA ALA A 108 10.02 7.43 19.56
C ALA A 108 10.94 8.33 18.71
N ARG A 109 11.80 7.75 17.87
CA ARG A 109 12.69 8.50 16.97
C ARG A 109 11.91 9.32 15.95
N THR A 110 10.78 8.82 15.45
CA THR A 110 9.91 9.58 14.54
C THR A 110 9.36 10.84 15.22
N ILE A 111 8.97 10.76 16.49
CA ILE A 111 8.55 11.93 17.26
C ILE A 111 9.72 12.90 17.45
N LEU A 112 10.88 12.40 17.88
CA LEU A 112 12.07 13.21 18.14
C LEU A 112 12.68 13.85 16.87
N SER A 113 12.48 13.26 15.68
CA SER A 113 12.97 13.85 14.43
C SER A 113 12.17 15.08 14.01
N HIS A 114 10.87 15.10 14.30
CA HIS A 114 9.97 16.20 13.97
C HIS A 114 9.81 17.21 15.12
N TYR A 115 9.94 16.74 16.36
CA TYR A 115 9.78 17.53 17.58
C TYR A 115 11.01 17.33 18.43
N PRO A 116 12.06 18.09 18.11
CA PRO A 116 13.37 17.74 18.57
C PRO A 116 13.39 18.03 20.10
N GLY A 117 12.60 18.96 20.65
CA GLY A 117 12.46 19.09 22.10
C GLY A 117 13.71 19.68 22.75
N LEU A 118 13.48 20.46 23.81
CA LEU A 118 14.31 21.56 24.30
C LEU A 118 14.30 22.77 23.36
N ALA A 119 14.18 23.94 24.01
CA ALA A 119 14.01 25.23 23.39
C ALA A 119 15.01 25.49 22.25
N ASP A 120 14.62 26.37 21.33
CA ASP A 120 15.58 26.99 20.42
C ASP A 120 16.77 27.58 21.22
N ASP A 121 17.88 27.91 20.55
CA ASP A 121 19.05 28.57 21.17
C ASP A 121 18.67 29.87 21.94
N ASN A 122 17.43 30.34 21.80
CA ASN A 122 16.86 31.53 22.43
C ASN A 122 15.94 31.21 23.63
N GLY A 123 15.76 29.95 24.04
CA GLY A 123 14.94 29.58 25.20
C GLY A 123 13.43 29.47 24.94
N ASN A 124 12.97 29.55 23.69
CA ASN A 124 11.56 29.38 23.33
C ASN A 124 11.20 27.90 23.23
N LYS A 125 10.31 27.45 24.12
CA LYS A 125 9.65 26.15 24.01
C LYS A 125 8.55 26.27 22.96
N GLU A 126 8.81 25.78 21.76
CA GLU A 126 7.79 25.66 20.73
C GLU A 126 6.83 24.53 21.12
N VAL A 127 5.70 24.89 21.73
CA VAL A 127 4.66 23.93 22.10
C VAL A 127 3.80 23.69 20.86
N VAL A 128 4.12 22.64 20.12
CA VAL A 128 3.33 22.25 18.94
C VAL A 128 2.00 21.64 19.41
N PRO A 129 0.85 22.23 19.05
CA PRO A 129 -0.45 21.70 19.42
C PRO A 129 -0.62 20.28 18.87
N GLY A 130 -1.04 19.32 19.71
CA GLY A 130 -1.24 17.93 19.29
C GLY A 130 -0.03 17.00 19.47
N LEU A 131 1.13 17.51 19.88
CA LEU A 131 2.28 16.67 20.23
C LEU A 131 2.06 15.89 21.54
N LEU A 132 1.49 16.55 22.56
CA LEU A 132 1.21 15.95 23.87
C LEU A 132 0.44 14.62 23.80
N PRO A 133 -0.69 14.50 23.08
CA PRO A 133 -1.40 13.22 22.99
C PRO A 133 -0.62 12.13 22.26
N LEU A 134 0.33 12.48 21.37
CA LEU A 134 1.21 11.48 20.72
C LEU A 134 2.25 10.95 21.71
N VAL A 135 2.79 11.82 22.56
CA VAL A 135 3.74 11.43 23.62
C VAL A 135 3.04 10.57 24.68
N GLU A 136 1.83 10.95 25.10
CA GLU A 136 1.01 10.14 26.02
C GLU A 136 0.66 8.76 25.42
N ARG A 137 0.41 8.69 24.10
CA ARG A 137 0.18 7.42 23.42
C ARG A 137 1.45 6.57 23.36
N LEU A 138 2.62 7.17 23.12
CA LEU A 138 3.90 6.45 23.19
C LEU A 138 4.14 5.89 24.61
N ASP A 139 3.92 6.69 25.64
CA ASP A 139 4.03 6.27 27.05
C ASP A 139 3.10 5.08 27.36
N SER A 140 1.88 5.12 26.84
CA SER A 140 0.92 4.01 26.95
C SER A 140 1.44 2.74 26.28
N ILE A 141 2.00 2.85 25.06
CA ILE A 141 2.60 1.71 24.34
C ILE A 141 3.78 1.11 25.11
N LEU A 142 4.64 1.94 25.69
CA LEU A 142 5.77 1.50 26.50
C LEU A 142 5.30 0.77 27.76
N ASN A 143 4.35 1.36 28.49
CA ASN A 143 3.80 0.79 29.72
C ASN A 143 3.08 -0.54 29.47
N GLU A 144 2.32 -0.66 28.37
CA GLU A 144 1.62 -1.89 28.01
C GLU A 144 2.59 -2.98 27.49
N SER A 145 3.73 -2.59 26.91
CA SER A 145 4.79 -3.51 26.48
C SER A 145 5.79 -3.86 27.61
N GLU A 146 5.57 -3.38 28.84
CA GLU A 146 6.50 -3.51 29.98
C GLU A 146 7.91 -2.96 29.70
N MET A 147 8.01 -1.88 28.91
CA MET A 147 9.26 -1.26 28.48
C MET A 147 9.48 0.08 29.16
N GLN A 148 10.73 0.40 29.49
CA GLN A 148 11.11 1.72 29.95
C GLN A 148 11.67 2.57 28.80
N SER A 149 11.66 3.90 28.98
CA SER A 149 12.30 4.80 28.01
C SER A 149 13.81 4.56 27.86
N GLU A 150 14.46 4.01 28.89
CA GLU A 150 15.88 3.57 28.88
C GLU A 150 16.15 2.32 28.05
N ASP A 151 15.14 1.49 27.81
CA ASP A 151 15.28 0.30 26.97
C ASP A 151 15.32 0.63 25.48
N LEU A 152 14.94 1.86 25.10
CA LEU A 152 14.90 2.30 23.71
C LEU A 152 16.32 2.52 23.16
N GLU A 153 16.55 2.09 21.93
CA GLU A 153 17.84 2.24 21.22
C GLU A 153 18.02 3.67 20.67
N LEU A 154 17.89 4.65 21.56
CA LEU A 154 18.06 6.08 21.30
C LEU A 154 19.52 6.50 21.53
N ASN A 155 20.00 7.46 20.74
CA ASN A 155 21.32 8.05 20.96
C ASN A 155 21.30 9.00 22.19
N GLY A 156 22.46 9.36 22.73
CA GLY A 156 22.55 10.15 23.97
C GLY A 156 21.96 11.57 23.90
N GLU A 157 21.76 12.12 22.70
CA GLU A 157 21.04 13.38 22.51
C GLU A 157 19.53 13.14 22.42
N GLU A 158 19.07 12.10 21.73
CA GLU A 158 17.67 11.66 21.66
C GLU A 158 17.12 11.32 23.05
N HIS A 159 17.90 10.62 23.88
CA HIS A 159 17.52 10.26 25.25
C HIS A 159 17.42 11.48 26.20
N ARG A 160 18.10 12.59 25.89
CA ARG A 160 18.00 13.84 26.67
C ARG A 160 16.74 14.65 26.33
N ARG A 161 16.10 14.31 25.21
CA ARG A 161 14.99 15.07 24.60
C ARG A 161 13.63 14.41 24.79
N MET A 162 13.66 13.09 24.99
CA MET A 162 12.60 12.25 25.54
C MET A 162 12.31 12.66 26.99
#